data_AF-A0A9E5N9U9-F1
#
_entry.id   AF-A0A9E5N9U9-F1
#
_cell.length_a   1.000
_cell.length_b   1.000
_cell.length_c   1.000
_cell.angle_alpha   90.00
_cell.angle_beta   90.00
_cell.angle_gamma   90.00
#
_symmetry.space_group_name_H-M   'P 1'
#
loop_
_entity.id
_entity.type
_entity.pdbx_description
1 polymer ?
#
loop_
_entity_poly.entity_id
_entity_poly.type
_entity_poly.pdbx_seq_one_letter_code
_entity_poly.pdbx_strand_id
1 'polypeptide(L)'
;MKELIDEQVFITGLRGAAVLLMAAGLVFAILGWRLKKSPLQSLGLGLVIAGPLLWLLWLAYGKVIEHFGLDSVKGLGVNIVVFVIAGILAGL
;
A
#
# COMPACT_ATOMS: atom_id res chain seq x y z
N MET A 1 27.48 0.76 9.47
CA MET A 1 26.52 1.86 9.69
C MET A 1 25.33 1.27 10.43
N LYS A 2 24.90 1.85 11.56
CA LYS A 2 23.72 1.36 12.29
C LYS A 2 22.50 1.66 11.43
N GLU A 3 21.79 0.65 10.96
CA GLU A 3 20.52 0.86 10.26
C GLU A 3 19.55 1.58 11.20
N LEU A 4 18.95 2.67 10.73
CA LEU A 4 18.05 3.52 11.53
C LEU A 4 16.75 2.78 11.89
N ILE A 5 16.37 1.76 11.11
CA ILE A 5 15.26 0.84 11.34
C ILE A 5 15.66 -0.50 10.72
N ASP A 6 15.51 -1.59 11.47
CA ASP A 6 15.68 -2.96 10.97
C ASP A 6 14.62 -3.26 9.88
N GLU A 7 15.03 -3.82 8.75
CA GLU A 7 14.15 -4.20 7.65
C GLU A 7 12.95 -5.04 8.13
N GLN A 8 13.16 -5.93 9.10
CA GLN A 8 12.07 -6.75 9.67
C GLN A 8 11.04 -5.91 10.40
N VAL A 9 11.46 -4.85 11.10
CA VAL A 9 10.56 -3.91 11.79
C VAL A 9 9.74 -3.14 10.77
N PHE A 10 10.36 -2.68 9.68
CA PHE A 10 9.66 -1.99 8.59
C PHE A 10 8.62 -2.91 7.93
N ILE A 11 8.99 -4.14 7.55
CA ILE A 11 8.08 -5.11 6.92
C ILE A 11 6.92 -5.45 7.86
N THR A 12 7.19 -5.62 9.15
CA THR A 12 6.15 -5.90 10.15
C THR A 12 5.18 -4.72 10.27
N GLY A 13 5.70 -3.49 10.32
CA GLY A 13 4.88 -2.27 10.30
C GLY A 13 4.02 -2.16 9.05
N LEU A 14 4.60 -2.42 7.88
CA LEU A 14 3.89 -2.37 6.60
C LEU A 14 2.78 -3.42 6.48
N ARG A 15 3.04 -4.66 6.93
CA ARG A 15 2.02 -5.70 7.02
C ARG A 15 0.90 -5.29 7.98
N GLY A 16 1.26 -4.76 9.14
CA GLY A 16 0.30 -4.22 10.10
C GLY A 16 -0.58 -3.14 9.48
N ALA A 17 0.03 -2.18 8.76
CA ALA A 17 -0.69 -1.12 8.06
C ALA A 17 -1.63 -1.67 6.97
N ALA A 18 -1.19 -2.63 6.16
CA ALA A 18 -2.02 -3.26 5.14
C ALA A 18 -3.26 -3.95 5.74
N VAL A 19 -3.09 -4.69 6.84
CA VAL A 19 -4.18 -5.36 7.55
C VAL A 19 -5.12 -4.35 8.19
N LEU A 20 -4.58 -3.30 8.82
CA LEU A 20 -5.39 -2.24 9.43
C LEU A 20 -6.20 -1.46 8.41
N LEU A 21 -5.63 -1.12 7.25
CA LEU A 21 -6.34 -0.48 6.15
C LEU A 21 -7.50 -1.35 5.67
N MET A 22 -7.25 -2.65 5.49
CA MET A 22 -8.28 -3.59 5.05
C MET A 22 -9.40 -3.73 6.10
N ALA A 23 -9.05 -3.85 7.38
CA ALA A 23 -10.01 -3.95 8.48
C ALA A 23 -10.84 -2.67 8.63
N ALA A 24 -10.20 -1.49 8.58
CA ALA A 24 -10.87 -0.20 8.60
C ALA A 24 -11.79 -0.04 7.39
N GLY A 25 -11.35 -0.45 6.20
CA GLY A 25 -12.17 -0.43 5.00
C GLY A 25 -13.43 -1.27 5.11
N LEU A 26 -13.33 -2.50 5.65
CA LEU A 26 -14.48 -3.35 5.91
C LEU A 26 -15.46 -2.69 6.89
N VAL A 27 -14.95 -2.10 7.96
CA VAL A 27 -15.77 -1.37 8.95
C VAL A 27 -16.51 -0.20 8.29
N PHE A 28 -15.82 0.64 7.50
CA PHE A 28 -16.44 1.76 6.80
C PHE A 28 -17.43 1.33 5.72
N ALA A 29 -17.17 0.23 5.00
CA ALA A 29 -18.09 -0.31 4.02
C ALA A 29 -19.38 -0.83 4.68
N ILE A 30 -19.24 -1.59 5.78
CA ILE A 30 -20.38 -2.10 6.56
C ILE A 30 -21.19 -0.95 7.16
N LEU A 31 -20.51 0.04 7.75
CA LEU A 31 -21.17 1.24 8.28
C LEU A 31 -21.85 2.05 7.17
N GLY A 32 -21.22 2.21 6.00
CA GLY A 32 -21.79 2.87 4.84
C GLY A 32 -23.08 2.20 4.36
N TRP A 33 -23.09 0.86 4.29
CA TRP A 33 -24.29 0.08 3.99
C TRP A 33 -25.38 0.25 5.06
N ARG A 34 -25.03 0.15 6.35
CA ARG A 34 -26.00 0.29 7.44
C ARG A 34 -26.61 1.68 7.54
N LEU A 35 -25.80 2.72 7.32
CA LEU A 35 -26.22 4.12 7.39
C LEU A 35 -26.75 4.65 6.05
N LYS A 36 -26.79 3.81 5.00
CA LYS A 36 -27.16 4.18 3.62
C LYS A 36 -26.38 5.40 3.10
N LYS A 37 -25.13 5.56 3.55
CA LYS A 37 -24.25 6.68 3.15
C LYS A 37 -23.27 6.24 2.08
N SER A 38 -23.57 6.61 0.84
CA SER A 38 -22.74 6.38 -0.35
C SER A 38 -21.25 6.74 -0.17
N PRO A 39 -20.85 7.92 0.38
CA PRO A 39 -19.43 8.26 0.49
C PRO A 39 -18.66 7.37 1.48
N LEU A 40 -19.30 6.94 2.58
CA LEU A 40 -18.66 6.03 3.53
C LEU A 40 -18.43 4.64 2.92
N GLN A 41 -19.38 4.20 2.10
CA GLN A 41 -19.31 2.91 1.42
C GLN A 41 -18.18 2.90 0.37
N SER A 42 -18.08 3.94 -0.46
CA SER A 42 -17.00 4.09 -1.44
C SER A 42 -15.63 4.20 -0.77
N LEU A 43 -15.52 4.97 0.32
CA LEU A 43 -14.29 5.05 1.12
C LEU A 43 -13.91 3.68 1.70
N GLY A 44 -14.88 2.96 2.26
CA GLY A 44 -14.67 1.63 2.80
C GLY A 44 -14.15 0.64 1.75
N LEU A 45 -14.81 0.57 0.59
CA LEU A 45 -14.36 -0.27 -0.53
C LEU A 45 -12.97 0.10 -1.03
N GLY A 46 -12.67 1.40 -1.13
CA GLY A 46 -11.35 1.89 -1.50
C GLY A 46 -10.26 1.43 -0.53
N LEU A 47 -10.51 1.55 0.78
CA LEU A 47 -9.59 1.11 1.83
C LEU A 47 -9.40 -0.41 1.87
N VAL A 48 -10.45 -1.19 1.60
CA VAL A 48 -10.35 -2.66 1.49
C VAL A 48 -9.39 -3.06 0.38
N ILE A 49 -9.44 -2.37 -0.77
CA ILE A 49 -8.56 -2.64 -1.91
C ILE A 49 -7.16 -2.09 -1.66
N ALA A 50 -7.04 -0.94 -0.98
CA ALA A 50 -5.76 -0.29 -0.73
C ALA A 50 -4.79 -1.15 0.09
N GLY A 51 -5.29 -1.93 1.06
CA GLY A 51 -4.45 -2.83 1.88
C GLY A 51 -3.69 -3.87 1.04
N PRO A 52 -4.38 -4.73 0.27
CA PRO A 52 -3.76 -5.65 -0.68
C PRO A 52 -2.88 -4.95 -1.73
N LEU A 53 -3.31 -3.77 -2.23
CA LEU A 53 -2.55 -3.02 -3.23
C LEU A 53 -1.20 -2.55 -2.67
N LEU A 54 -1.18 -2.04 -1.43
CA LEU A 54 0.03 -1.63 -0.71
C LEU A 54 1.00 -2.80 -0.54
N TRP A 55 0.48 -3.99 -0.21
CA TRP A 55 1.30 -5.20 -0.09
C TRP A 55 1.88 -5.64 -1.43
N LEU A 56 1.09 -5.61 -2.51
CA LEU A 56 1.57 -5.92 -3.86
C LEU A 56 2.64 -4.94 -4.32
N LEU A 57 2.47 -3.65 -4.03
CA LEU A 57 3.46 -2.61 -4.31
C LEU A 57 4.79 -2.89 -3.60
N TRP A 58 4.74 -3.30 -2.34
CA TRP A 58 5.93 -3.70 -1.59
C TRP A 58 6.64 -4.91 -2.21
N LEU A 59 5.90 -5.94 -2.62
CA LEU A 59 6.48 -7.10 -3.27
C LEU A 59 7.13 -6.75 -4.61
N ALA A 60 6.50 -5.85 -5.37
CA ALA A 60 7.08 -5.35 -6.61
C ALA A 60 8.36 -4.56 -6.35
N TYR A 61 8.34 -3.64 -5.38
CA TYR A 61 9.49 -2.87 -4.92
C TYR A 61 10.65 -3.77 -4.48
N GLY A 62 10.37 -4.78 -3.65
CA GLY A 62 11.36 -5.76 -3.18
C GLY A 62 12.03 -6.50 -4.34
N LYS A 63 11.25 -7.00 -5.31
CA LYS A 63 11.81 -7.66 -6.51
C LYS A 63 12.67 -6.74 -7.36
N VAL A 64 12.28 -5.48 -7.50
CA VAL A 64 13.07 -4.47 -8.23
C VAL A 64 14.40 -4.24 -7.54
N ILE A 65 14.42 -4.14 -6.21
CA ILE A 65 15.64 -3.98 -5.44
C ILE A 65 16.53 -5.22 -5.49
N GLU A 66 15.95 -6.43 -5.35
CA GLU A 66 16.70 -7.68 -5.48
C GLU A 66 17.39 -7.79 -6.84
N HIS A 67 16.75 -7.31 -7.90
CA HIS A 67 17.29 -7.40 -9.26
C HIS A 67 18.29 -6.30 -9.61
N PHE A 68 18.05 -5.05 -9.19
CA PHE A 68 18.87 -3.91 -9.62
C PHE A 68 19.76 -3.33 -8.52
N GLY A 69 19.52 -3.64 -7.24
CA GLY A 69 20.18 -3.02 -6.09
C GLY A 69 19.57 -1.67 -5.71
N LEU A 70 19.62 -1.37 -4.41
CA LEU A 70 19.07 -0.15 -3.78
C LEU A 70 19.60 1.16 -4.41
N ASP A 71 20.87 1.18 -4.82
CA ASP A 71 21.56 2.36 -5.36
C ASP A 71 21.47 2.51 -6.89
N SER A 72 20.69 1.66 -7.56
CA SER A 72 20.57 1.77 -9.00
C SER A 72 19.57 2.86 -9.41
N VAL A 73 20.02 3.78 -10.27
CA VAL A 73 19.17 4.77 -10.95
C VAL A 73 18.00 4.07 -11.68
N LYS A 74 18.22 2.84 -12.14
CA LYS A 74 17.20 1.98 -12.76
C LYS A 74 16.11 1.55 -11.77
N GLY A 75 16.47 1.14 -10.55
CA GLY A 75 15.53 0.78 -9.50
C GLY A 75 14.67 1.96 -9.03
N LEU A 76 15.29 3.14 -8.89
CA LEU A 76 14.57 4.38 -8.59
C LEU A 76 13.53 4.71 -9.68
N GLY A 77 13.92 4.61 -10.96
CA GLY A 77 13.03 4.87 -12.10
C GLY A 77 11.81 3.93 -12.12
N VAL A 78 12.01 2.63 -11.88
CA VAL A 78 10.91 1.67 -11.82
C VAL A 78 9.99 1.96 -10.63
N ASN A 79 10.53 2.29 -9.45
CA ASN A 79 9.71 2.63 -8.30
C ASN A 79 8.86 3.88 -8.53
N ILE A 80 9.42 4.92 -9.15
CA ILE A 80 8.67 6.11 -9.52
C ILE A 80 7.51 5.75 -10.46
N VAL A 81 7.76 4.95 -11.51
CA VAL A 81 6.70 4.52 -12.43
C VAL A 81 5.62 3.71 -11.71
N VAL A 82 6.01 2.78 -10.84
CA VAL A 82 5.09 1.97 -10.04
C VAL A 82 4.23 2.84 -9.11
N PHE A 83 4.82 3.81 -8.41
CA PHE A 83 4.09 4.73 -7.53
C PHE A 83 3.21 5.72 -8.30
N VAL A 84 3.65 6.20 -9.47
CA VAL A 84 2.85 7.08 -10.33
C VAL A 84 1.63 6.32 -10.86
N ILE A 85 1.80 5.10 -11.36
CA ILE A 85 0.68 4.27 -11.82
C ILE A 85 -0.27 3.98 -10.66
N ALA A 86 0.24 3.63 -9.48
CA ALA A 86 -0.57 3.42 -8.29
C ALA A 86 -1.34 4.68 -7.88
N GLY A 87 -0.70 5.86 -7.95
CA GLY A 87 -1.33 7.14 -7.68
C GLY A 87 -2.49 7.44 -8.64
N ILE A 88 -2.25 7.29 -9.95
CA ILE A 88 -3.28 7.47 -10.99
C ILE A 88 -4.46 6.51 -10.77
N LEU A 89 -4.18 5.23 -10.49
CA LEU A 89 -5.23 4.23 -10.19
C LEU A 89 -5.98 4.54 -8.90
N ALA A 90 -5.34 5.18 -7.92
CA ALA A 90 -5.95 5.62 -6.68
C ALA A 90 -6.71 6.96 -6.81
N GLY A 91 -6.67 7.61 -7.98
CA GLY A 91 -7.43 8.83 -8.26
C GLY A 91 -6.68 10.13 -8.02
N LEU A 92 -5.34 10.12 -8.10
CA LEU A 92 -4.56 11.34 -8.37
C LEU A 92 -4.73 11.81 -9.83
#